data_AF-A0A847EXI9-F1
#
_entry.id   AF-A0A847EXI9-F1
#
_cell.length_a   1.000
_cell.length_b   1.000
_cell.length_c   1.000
_cell.angle_alpha   90.00
_cell.angle_beta   90.00
_cell.angle_gamma   90.00
#
_symmetry.space_group_name_H-M   'P 1'
#
loop_
_entity.id
_entity.type
_entity.pdbx_description
1 polymer ?
#
loop_
_entity_poly.entity_id
_entity_poly.type
_entity_poly.pdbx_seq_one_letter_code
_entity_poly.pdbx_strand_id
1 'polypeptide(L)'
;MNRESVVLPFRTALLGWYKTHQRELPWRQTRDPYAIWLSEIILQQTRVEQGQAYYHLFMTTFPTVQHLAAAPLNEVLKCWQGLGYYSRARNLHATAITLVNDYEGRFPTSYEHLLKLKGVGPYTAAA
;
A
#
# COMPACT_ATOMS: atom_id res chain seq x y z
N MET A 1 -16.23 -29.11 22.49
CA MET A 1 -16.13 -28.85 21.04
C MET A 1 -14.82 -28.12 20.81
N ASN A 2 -13.89 -28.74 20.07
CA ASN A 2 -12.50 -28.26 19.97
C ASN A 2 -12.42 -27.01 19.06
N ARG A 3 -11.72 -25.94 19.46
CA ARG A 3 -11.69 -24.68 18.70
C ARG A 3 -11.13 -24.85 17.28
N GLU A 4 -10.24 -25.80 17.08
CA GLU A 4 -9.65 -26.12 15.77
C GLU A 4 -10.66 -26.70 14.76
N SER A 5 -11.69 -27.42 15.24
CA SER A 5 -12.64 -28.11 14.34
C SER A 5 -13.62 -27.16 13.64
N VAL A 6 -13.76 -25.92 14.10
CA VAL A 6 -14.63 -24.88 13.51
C VAL A 6 -13.84 -23.92 12.62
N VAL A 7 -12.55 -23.71 12.89
CA VAL A 7 -11.68 -22.76 12.17
C VAL A 7 -11.37 -23.21 10.75
N LEU A 8 -11.10 -24.51 10.54
CA LEU A 8 -10.79 -25.04 9.21
C LEU A 8 -11.97 -24.93 8.22
N PRO A 9 -13.21 -25.31 8.59
CA PRO A 9 -14.38 -25.09 7.72
C PRO A 9 -14.61 -23.61 7.40
N PHE A 10 -14.48 -22.72 8.39
CA PHE A 10 -14.65 -21.29 8.18
C PHE A 10 -13.62 -20.70 7.21
N ARG A 11 -12.34 -21.02 7.40
CA ARG A 11 -11.26 -20.57 6.51
C ARG A 11 -11.49 -21.05 5.08
N THR A 12 -11.85 -22.32 4.90
CA THR A 12 -12.09 -22.89 3.57
C THR A 12 -13.29 -22.22 2.89
N ALA A 13 -14.38 -22.00 3.61
CA ALA A 13 -15.56 -21.30 3.08
C ALA A 13 -15.24 -19.85 2.68
N LEU A 14 -14.52 -19.11 3.53
CA LEU A 14 -14.13 -17.73 3.26
C LEU A 14 -13.21 -17.62 2.03
N LEU A 15 -12.21 -18.50 1.93
CA LEU A 15 -11.30 -18.54 0.78
C LEU A 15 -12.02 -18.96 -0.51
N GLY A 16 -12.96 -19.92 -0.43
CA GLY A 16 -13.78 -20.34 -1.56
C GLY A 16 -14.69 -19.22 -2.08
N TRP A 17 -15.32 -18.49 -1.16
CA TRP A 17 -16.11 -17.30 -1.51
C TRP A 17 -15.23 -16.20 -2.12
N TYR A 18 -14.07 -15.90 -1.52
CA TYR A 18 -13.17 -14.88 -2.03
C TYR A 18 -12.70 -15.18 -3.45
N LYS A 19 -12.34 -16.43 -3.75
CA LYS A 19 -11.90 -16.85 -5.09
C LYS A 19 -12.95 -16.56 -6.17
N THR A 20 -14.23 -16.59 -5.83
CA THR A 20 -15.35 -16.41 -6.76
C THR A 20 -15.93 -15.00 -6.79
N HIS A 21 -15.81 -14.24 -5.69
CA HIS A 21 -16.48 -12.94 -5.51
C HIS A 21 -15.51 -11.78 -5.28
N GLN A 22 -14.20 -11.99 -5.37
CA GLN A 22 -13.23 -10.89 -5.23
C GLN A 22 -13.47 -9.82 -6.29
N ARG A 23 -13.28 -8.56 -5.89
CA ARG A 23 -13.25 -7.43 -6.81
C ARG A 23 -11.90 -7.39 -7.52
N GLU A 24 -11.95 -7.10 -8.81
CA GLU A 24 -10.77 -6.77 -9.62
C GLU A 24 -10.21 -5.41 -9.17
N LEU A 25 -9.10 -5.43 -8.44
CA LEU A 25 -8.42 -4.24 -7.96
C LEU A 25 -6.96 -4.28 -8.42
N PRO A 26 -6.43 -3.22 -9.06
CA PRO A 26 -5.10 -3.22 -9.67
C PRO A 26 -3.98 -3.67 -8.73
N TRP A 27 -4.01 -3.22 -7.47
CA TRP A 27 -3.03 -3.56 -6.44
C TRP A 27 -3.14 -5.01 -5.93
N ARG A 28 -4.20 -5.74 -6.24
CA ARG A 28 -4.33 -7.18 -5.96
C ARG A 28 -3.83 -8.08 -7.10
N GLN A 29 -3.62 -7.50 -8.28
CA GLN A 29 -3.15 -8.21 -9.47
C GLN A 29 -1.63 -8.12 -9.67
N THR A 30 -0.90 -7.64 -8.65
CA THR A 30 0.55 -7.48 -8.66
C THR A 30 1.17 -8.04 -7.38
N ARG A 31 2.47 -8.32 -7.44
CA ARG A 31 3.32 -8.64 -6.28
C ARG A 31 4.39 -7.59 -6.02
N ASP A 32 4.34 -6.47 -6.75
CA ASP A 32 5.26 -5.36 -6.55
C ASP A 32 5.00 -4.70 -5.18
N PRO A 33 5.98 -4.72 -4.25
CA PRO A 33 5.83 -4.09 -2.94
C PRO A 33 5.53 -2.59 -3.02
N TYR A 34 6.08 -1.89 -4.02
CA TYR A 34 5.83 -0.46 -4.18
C TYR A 34 4.36 -0.18 -4.51
N ALA A 35 3.83 -0.88 -5.51
CA ALA A 35 2.43 -0.79 -5.90
C ALA A 35 1.47 -1.13 -4.73
N ILE A 36 1.74 -2.23 -4.01
CA ILE A 36 0.92 -2.65 -2.87
C ILE A 36 0.96 -1.58 -1.77
N TRP A 37 2.15 -1.16 -1.35
CA TRP A 37 2.33 -0.13 -0.32
C TRP A 37 1.65 1.19 -0.68
N LEU A 38 1.80 1.66 -1.92
CA LEU A 38 1.14 2.88 -2.40
C LEU A 38 -0.38 2.77 -2.25
N SER A 39 -0.96 1.63 -2.64
CA SER A 39 -2.40 1.40 -2.52
C SER A 39 -2.87 1.44 -1.07
N GLU A 40 -2.12 0.82 -0.16
CA GLU A 40 -2.45 0.80 1.26
C GLU A 40 -2.44 2.22 1.86
N ILE A 41 -1.43 3.05 1.54
CA ILE A 41 -1.38 4.43 2.02
C ILE A 41 -2.51 5.28 1.43
N ILE A 42 -2.85 5.11 0.14
CA ILE A 42 -3.97 5.81 -0.49
C ILE A 42 -5.30 5.42 0.16
N LEU A 43 -5.51 4.14 0.44
CA LEU A 43 -6.79 3.60 0.93
C LEU A 43 -7.04 3.82 2.42
N GLN A 44 -6.05 4.29 3.19
CA GLN A 44 -6.26 4.72 4.57
C GLN A 44 -7.36 5.80 4.64
N GLN A 45 -8.50 5.45 5.25
CA GLN A 45 -9.69 6.31 5.38
C GLN A 45 -10.20 6.88 4.04
N THR A 46 -9.95 6.18 2.93
CA THR A 46 -10.37 6.59 1.58
C THR A 46 -11.20 5.47 0.95
N ARG A 47 -12.33 5.81 0.30
CA ARG A 47 -13.16 4.80 -0.37
C ARG A 47 -12.42 4.21 -1.57
N VAL A 48 -12.65 2.92 -1.84
CA VAL A 48 -11.95 2.18 -2.92
C VAL A 48 -12.10 2.85 -4.28
N GLU A 49 -13.30 3.27 -4.66
CA GLU A 49 -13.58 3.92 -5.94
C GLU A 49 -12.74 5.19 -6.15
N GLN A 50 -12.71 6.07 -5.14
CA GLN A 50 -11.88 7.26 -5.18
C GLN A 50 -10.38 6.89 -5.18
N GLY A 51 -9.97 5.99 -4.28
CA GLY A 51 -8.58 5.56 -4.14
C GLY A 51 -8.01 4.95 -5.43
N GLN A 52 -8.84 4.25 -6.20
CA GLN A 52 -8.42 3.62 -7.45
C GLN A 52 -7.97 4.64 -8.51
N ALA A 53 -8.69 5.75 -8.66
CA ALA A 53 -8.30 6.80 -9.60
C ALA A 53 -6.93 7.42 -9.23
N TYR A 54 -6.70 7.67 -7.93
CA TYR A 54 -5.42 8.20 -7.46
C TYR A 54 -4.30 7.19 -7.56
N TYR A 55 -4.56 5.91 -7.28
CA TYR A 55 -3.58 4.85 -7.47
C TYR A 55 -3.09 4.81 -8.91
N HIS A 56 -3.99 4.86 -9.89
CA HIS A 56 -3.61 4.89 -11.30
C HIS A 56 -2.82 6.14 -11.68
N LEU A 57 -3.22 7.31 -11.17
CA LEU A 57 -2.47 8.55 -11.36
C LEU A 57 -1.04 8.42 -10.83
N PHE A 58 -0.88 7.97 -9.59
CA PHE A 58 0.43 7.81 -8.96
C PHE A 58 1.29 6.77 -9.68
N MET A 59 0.75 5.59 -10.03
CA MET A 59 1.52 4.56 -10.75
C MET A 59 1.92 5.01 -12.17
N THR A 60 1.16 5.92 -12.78
CA THR A 60 1.50 6.49 -14.09
C THR A 60 2.57 7.57 -13.96
N THR A 61 2.46 8.46 -12.97
CA THR A 61 3.40 9.57 -12.76
C THR A 61 4.71 9.12 -12.11
N PHE A 62 4.64 8.19 -11.18
CA PHE A 62 5.78 7.66 -10.42
C PHE A 62 5.76 6.12 -10.50
N PRO A 63 6.24 5.52 -11.62
CA PRO A 63 6.10 4.08 -11.83
C PRO A 63 6.89 3.21 -10.85
N THR A 64 7.90 3.79 -10.18
CA THR A 64 8.73 3.09 -9.19
C THR A 64 8.98 3.97 -7.96
N VAL A 65 9.41 3.35 -6.86
CA VAL A 65 9.79 4.07 -5.64
C VAL A 65 10.92 5.08 -5.90
N GLN A 66 11.82 4.82 -6.84
CA GLN A 66 12.88 5.74 -7.26
C GLN A 66 12.30 7.00 -7.92
N HIS A 67 11.33 6.84 -8.82
CA HIS A 67 10.65 7.99 -9.43
C HIS A 67 9.93 8.82 -8.37
N LEU A 68 9.25 8.17 -7.42
CA LEU A 68 8.58 8.85 -6.33
C LEU A 68 9.57 9.59 -5.42
N ALA A 69 10.70 8.99 -5.08
CA ALA A 69 11.71 9.57 -4.20
C ALA A 69 12.47 10.75 -4.84
N ALA A 70 12.69 10.69 -6.15
CA ALA A 70 13.36 11.75 -6.91
C ALA A 70 12.46 12.95 -7.22
N ALA A 71 11.14 12.78 -7.08
CA ALA A 71 10.17 13.82 -7.40
C ALA A 71 10.26 15.00 -6.42
N PRO A 72 10.08 16.24 -6.89
CA PRO A 72 9.84 17.37 -5.99
C PRO A 72 8.58 17.14 -5.15
N LEU A 73 8.63 17.44 -3.84
CA LEU A 73 7.50 17.22 -2.94
C LEU A 73 6.21 17.91 -3.42
N ASN A 74 6.31 19.10 -4.02
CA ASN A 74 5.16 19.81 -4.58
C ASN A 74 4.46 19.04 -5.71
N GLU A 75 5.17 18.28 -6.53
CA GLU A 75 4.57 17.42 -7.55
C GLU A 75 3.79 16.26 -6.92
N VAL A 76 4.37 15.63 -5.90
CA VAL A 76 3.71 14.58 -5.13
C VAL A 76 2.44 15.11 -4.46
N LEU A 77 2.49 16.29 -3.85
CA LEU A 77 1.32 16.93 -3.23
C LEU A 77 0.25 17.32 -4.25
N LYS A 78 0.65 17.68 -5.48
CA LYS A 78 -0.27 17.96 -6.59
C LYS A 78 -1.01 16.69 -7.02
N CYS A 79 -0.33 15.55 -7.16
CA CYS A 79 -0.97 14.26 -7.43
C CYS A 79 -1.91 13.83 -6.28
N TRP A 80 -1.61 14.23 -5.04
CA TRP A 80 -2.43 13.93 -3.86
C TRP A 80 -3.62 14.89 -3.67
N GLN A 81 -3.71 15.96 -4.46
CA GLN A 81 -4.70 17.02 -4.24
C GLN A 81 -6.13 16.45 -4.27
N GLY A 82 -6.89 16.65 -3.20
CA GLY A 82 -8.27 16.17 -3.05
C GLY A 82 -8.46 14.89 -2.24
N LEU A 83 -7.38 14.13 -1.93
CA LEU A 83 -7.46 12.94 -1.07
C LEU A 83 -7.56 13.25 0.44
N GLY A 84 -7.31 14.49 0.84
CA GLY A 84 -7.22 14.87 2.26
C GLY A 84 -6.01 14.25 2.98
N TYR A 85 -5.90 14.53 4.28
CA TYR A 85 -4.84 14.00 5.16
C TYR A 85 -3.43 14.06 4.53
N TYR A 86 -2.98 15.24 4.11
CA TYR A 86 -1.70 15.45 3.39
C TYR A 86 -0.44 15.01 4.16
N SER A 87 -0.54 14.73 5.46
CA SER A 87 0.52 14.03 6.20
C SER A 87 0.85 12.67 5.60
N ARG A 88 -0.14 11.95 5.04
CA ARG A 88 0.08 10.68 4.32
C ARG A 88 0.97 10.87 3.10
N ALA A 89 0.69 11.84 2.25
CA ALA A 89 1.50 12.16 1.08
C ALA A 89 2.96 12.52 1.46
N ARG A 90 3.12 13.35 2.50
CA ARG A 90 4.44 13.74 3.00
C ARG A 90 5.22 12.56 3.57
N ASN A 91 4.55 11.66 4.30
CA ASN A 91 5.17 10.47 4.86
C ASN A 91 5.50 9.44 3.77
N LEU A 92 4.60 9.24 2.80
CA LEU A 92 4.83 8.43 1.61
C LEU A 92 6.11 8.89 0.90
N HIS A 93 6.23 10.19 0.62
CA HIS A 93 7.40 10.75 -0.05
C HIS A 93 8.69 10.58 0.77
N ALA A 94 8.64 10.91 2.06
CA ALA A 94 9.79 10.76 2.96
C ALA A 94 10.26 9.30 3.04
N THR A 95 9.32 8.36 3.13
CA THR A 95 9.63 6.92 3.15
C THR A 95 10.18 6.43 1.83
N ALA A 96 9.70 6.93 0.69
CA ALA A 96 10.30 6.62 -0.61
C ALA A 96 11.77 7.06 -0.67
N ILE A 97 12.09 8.27 -0.18
CA ILE A 97 13.47 8.76 -0.07
C ILE A 97 14.31 7.87 0.84
N THR A 98 13.81 7.51 2.02
CA THR A 98 14.50 6.57 2.93
C THR A 98 14.75 5.21 2.28
N LEU A 99 13.77 4.65 1.57
CA LEU A 99 13.94 3.38 0.87
C LEU A 99 15.05 3.45 -0.19
N VAL A 100 15.11 4.54 -0.97
CA VAL A 100 16.15 4.71 -1.98
C VAL A 100 17.53 4.90 -1.37
N ASN A 101 17.65 5.73 -0.33
CA ASN A 101 18.94 6.06 0.28
C ASN A 101 19.50 4.94 1.16
N ASP A 102 18.64 4.30 1.96
CA ASP A 102 19.09 3.41 3.04
C ASP A 102 18.88 1.92 2.69
N TYR A 103 18.04 1.63 1.69
CA TYR A 103 17.64 0.26 1.32
C TYR A 103 17.73 -0.02 -0.19
N GLU A 104 18.48 0.80 -0.95
CA GLU A 104 18.69 0.64 -2.39
C GLU A 104 17.39 0.55 -3.21
N GLY A 105 16.34 1.22 -2.73
CA GLY A 105 15.00 1.23 -3.32
C GLY A 105 14.23 -0.08 -3.13
N ARG A 106 14.62 -0.92 -2.17
CA ARG A 106 13.95 -2.18 -1.85
C ARG A 106 13.25 -2.11 -0.51
N PHE A 107 12.05 -2.67 -0.43
CA PHE A 107 11.34 -2.80 0.84
C PHE A 107 12.03 -3.83 1.74
N PRO A 108 12.25 -3.52 3.03
CA PRO A 108 12.73 -4.51 3.99
C PRO A 108 11.77 -5.70 4.07
N THR A 109 12.32 -6.90 4.20
CA THR A 109 11.52 -8.13 4.33
C THR A 109 11.18 -8.45 5.79
N SER A 110 11.82 -7.80 6.76
CA SER A 110 11.51 -7.99 8.17
C SER A 110 10.41 -7.03 8.63
N TYR A 111 9.42 -7.59 9.33
CA TYR A 111 8.31 -6.83 9.91
C TYR A 111 8.79 -5.68 10.81
N GLU A 112 9.83 -5.92 11.61
CA GLU A 112 10.42 -4.92 12.49
C GLU A 112 11.00 -3.73 11.71
N HIS A 113 11.63 -3.98 10.56
CA HIS A 113 12.18 -2.88 9.74
C HIS A 113 11.09 -2.15 8.95
N LEU A 114 10.03 -2.85 8.53
CA LEU A 114 8.86 -2.22 7.92
C LEU A 114 8.21 -1.21 8.87
N LEU A 115 8.09 -1.53 10.17
CA LEU A 115 7.54 -0.62 11.17
C LEU A 115 8.39 0.64 11.44
N LYS A 116 9.67 0.62 11.07
CA LYS A 116 10.55 1.80 11.20
C LYS A 116 10.29 2.82 10.08
N LEU A 117 9.59 2.43 9.00
CA LEU A 117 9.25 3.32 7.90
C LEU A 117 8.13 4.29 8.28
N LYS A 118 8.28 5.56 7.91
CA LYS A 118 7.34 6.61 8.30
C LYS A 118 5.97 6.39 7.65
N GLY A 119 4.91 6.41 8.44
CA GLY A 119 3.54 6.17 7.95
C GLY A 119 3.21 4.70 7.69
N VAL A 120 4.13 3.77 7.98
CA VAL A 120 3.86 2.34 7.98
C VAL A 120 3.54 1.91 9.42
N GLY A 121 2.26 1.66 9.68
CA GLY A 121 1.79 1.11 10.97
C GLY A 121 1.66 -0.43 10.93
N PRO A 122 1.26 -1.06 12.05
CA PRO A 122 1.10 -2.51 12.14
C PRO A 122 0.21 -3.14 11.08
N TYR A 123 -0.84 -2.42 10.65
CA TYR A 123 -1.74 -2.86 9.58
C TYR A 123 -1.03 -2.90 8.22
N THR A 124 -0.39 -1.79 7.81
CA THR A 124 0.32 -1.70 6.52
C THR A 124 1.57 -2.60 6.48
N ALA A 125 2.22 -2.85 7.61
CA ALA A 125 3.35 -3.79 7.69
C ALA A 125 2.92 -5.27 7.56
N ALA A 126 1.65 -5.59 7.80
CA ALA A 126 1.11 -6.96 7.76
C ALA A 126 0.25 -7.26 6.52
N ALA A 127 -0.12 -6.23 5.75
CA ALA A 127 -0.90 -6.30 4.52
C ALA A 127 -0.05 -6.86 3.36
#